data_AF-A0A1H1N3P6-F1
#
_entry.id   AF-A0A1H1N3P6-F1
#
_cell.length_a   1.000
_cell.length_b   1.000
_cell.length_c   1.000
_cell.angle_alpha   90.00
_cell.angle_beta   90.00
_cell.angle_gamma   90.00
#
_symmetry.space_group_name_H-M   'P 1'
#
loop_
_entity.id
_entity.type
_entity.pdbx_description
1 polymer ?
#
loop_
_entity_poly.entity_id
_entity_poly.type
_entity_poly.pdbx_seq_one_letter_code
_entity_poly.pdbx_strand_id
1 'polypeptide(L)'
;MPERSTPEWALDAGPDDRAAGGSGRDNRSGDSVGEDGQGRGHRPRPWWTDELDGPGSVAYGEPSPPLTPMGGTPAPTSAPADREAHRPVQQGRRDEASQASRQGGSEPANEPAAGRSGPAEPTARSGQAGRAGQAESAGAASGTQPEPRATSPAREPRGSSWLGWLPERLRPAPGDLRVLAWWALTRVGILLVAMTGPWLFHGTGKIPGFWDSWKQWDFWHFDRIATFGYFAPGWSTPIEAFFPGFPMVLRLGALVGIPTVVGGVVVSFVAGGVAAVALARLADREWGPGAGRYAAAMWMLAPPAIFLAAPYTEALFLALAIPAWLSARRGTWWLAGVLAAGACSVRVSGIFLVVALAVEFLTSGRRKQWLSGLWLALPAVPVLGYMAFLQANTGDWLRWYHAQSQGWYRGFTPPWDAYFNTWNAAIGHTAFGDVSDALRANFEWMFRAELVAMLLGLVVTVVLLTLRRWGEATWVGVQVAAFATSYWFFSVPRSTLLWFPLWIGLGALAVRRPWVWRAYAILAVPLFGIWAAAYLTGRWSG
;
A
#
# COMPACT_ATOMS: atom_id res chain seq x y z
N MET A 1 -62.60 -32.54 23.98
CA MET A 1 -62.18 -31.33 23.23
C MET A 1 -60.65 -31.30 23.23
N PRO A 2 -60.02 -31.10 22.07
CA PRO A 2 -58.73 -31.69 21.66
C PRO A 2 -57.54 -30.79 22.05
N GLU A 3 -56.27 -31.22 22.22
CA GLU A 3 -55.40 -32.29 21.70
C GLU A 3 -54.52 -31.91 20.48
N ARG A 4 -53.25 -32.35 20.58
CA ARG A 4 -51.99 -31.95 19.89
C ARG A 4 -51.88 -32.46 18.44
N SER A 5 -50.95 -31.89 17.65
CA SER A 5 -49.88 -32.63 16.92
C SER A 5 -49.13 -31.78 15.87
N THR A 6 -47.83 -32.06 15.74
CA THR A 6 -46.92 -31.83 14.58
C THR A 6 -47.28 -32.75 13.39
N PRO A 7 -46.65 -32.61 12.19
CA PRO A 7 -45.55 -33.55 11.89
C PRO A 7 -44.44 -33.09 10.90
N GLU A 8 -43.29 -33.75 11.03
CA GLU A 8 -42.23 -34.04 10.04
C GLU A 8 -42.60 -35.25 9.14
N TRP A 9 -41.97 -35.36 7.96
CA TRP A 9 -41.48 -36.60 7.29
C TRP A 9 -40.76 -36.17 5.98
N ALA A 10 -39.62 -36.67 5.47
CA ALA A 10 -38.85 -37.92 5.51
C ALA A 10 -39.21 -38.98 4.43
N LEU A 11 -38.22 -39.23 3.53
CA LEU A 11 -37.79 -40.51 2.93
C LEU A 11 -38.54 -41.19 1.74
N ASP A 12 -37.73 -41.42 0.68
CA ASP A 12 -37.42 -42.65 -0.08
C ASP A 12 -38.43 -43.45 -0.95
N ALA A 13 -37.80 -44.03 -2.01
CA ALA A 13 -38.12 -45.22 -2.81
C ALA A 13 -39.08 -45.13 -4.03
N GLY A 14 -38.56 -45.55 -5.20
CA GLY A 14 -39.27 -45.83 -6.47
C GLY A 14 -40.10 -47.13 -6.43
N PRO A 15 -40.36 -47.87 -7.54
CA PRO A 15 -39.81 -47.80 -8.90
C PRO A 15 -40.89 -47.87 -10.03
N ASP A 16 -40.42 -48.09 -11.27
CA ASP A 16 -41.05 -48.76 -12.41
C ASP A 16 -41.27 -47.94 -13.70
N ASP A 17 -40.41 -48.29 -14.67
CA ASP A 17 -40.71 -48.67 -16.04
C ASP A 17 -41.52 -47.71 -16.93
N ARG A 18 -40.86 -47.16 -17.96
CA ARG A 18 -40.75 -47.83 -19.27
C ARG A 18 -39.89 -47.04 -20.25
N ALA A 19 -39.08 -47.80 -20.98
CA ALA A 19 -38.25 -47.39 -22.09
C ALA A 19 -39.04 -46.84 -23.30
N ALA A 20 -38.34 -46.03 -24.11
CA ALA A 20 -38.11 -46.25 -25.55
C ALA A 20 -38.31 -45.01 -26.44
N GLY A 21 -37.33 -44.80 -27.34
CA GLY A 21 -37.46 -44.05 -28.60
C GLY A 21 -37.24 -42.54 -28.47
N GLY A 22 -36.26 -41.90 -29.13
CA GLY A 22 -35.62 -42.21 -30.40
C GLY A 22 -36.19 -41.30 -31.50
N SER A 23 -35.30 -40.58 -32.18
CA SER A 23 -35.52 -39.69 -33.34
C SER A 23 -36.25 -38.37 -33.05
N GLY A 24 -35.80 -37.19 -33.50
CA GLY A 24 -34.91 -36.84 -34.60
C GLY A 24 -35.72 -36.17 -35.71
N ARG A 25 -35.68 -34.83 -35.78
CA ARG A 25 -35.59 -34.01 -37.01
C ARG A 25 -36.02 -32.56 -36.77
N ASP A 26 -35.11 -31.67 -37.14
CA ASP A 26 -35.28 -30.46 -37.94
C ASP A 26 -36.73 -30.06 -38.30
N ASN A 27 -37.08 -28.79 -38.04
CA ASN A 27 -37.40 -27.92 -39.16
C ASN A 27 -37.26 -26.43 -38.87
N ARG A 28 -36.97 -25.71 -39.96
CA ARG A 28 -36.66 -24.29 -40.08
C ARG A 28 -37.90 -23.39 -40.00
N SER A 29 -37.62 -22.13 -39.63
CA SER A 29 -38.15 -20.86 -40.18
C SER A 29 -39.65 -20.57 -40.14
N GLY A 30 -40.00 -19.48 -39.46
CA GLY A 30 -41.25 -18.74 -39.65
C GLY A 30 -41.25 -17.47 -38.80
N ASP A 31 -41.03 -16.32 -39.45
CA ASP A 31 -41.18 -14.99 -38.87
C ASP A 31 -42.64 -14.71 -38.49
N SER A 32 -42.87 -14.17 -37.29
CA SER A 32 -44.01 -13.27 -37.03
C SER A 32 -43.75 -12.38 -35.81
N VAL A 33 -44.02 -11.11 -36.03
CA VAL A 33 -43.80 -9.92 -35.20
C VAL A 33 -44.74 -9.85 -33.98
N GLY A 34 -44.22 -9.34 -32.86
CA GLY A 34 -44.96 -8.53 -31.88
C GLY A 34 -45.11 -9.10 -30.47
N GLU A 35 -44.36 -8.54 -29.51
CA GLU A 35 -44.84 -7.94 -28.24
C GLU A 35 -43.72 -7.83 -27.19
N ASP A 36 -43.87 -6.80 -26.35
CA ASP A 36 -42.88 -6.18 -25.48
C ASP A 36 -42.34 -7.02 -24.31
N GLY A 37 -41.09 -6.69 -23.95
CA GLY A 37 -40.70 -6.49 -22.55
C GLY A 37 -40.40 -7.71 -21.68
N GLN A 38 -39.11 -7.95 -21.41
CA GLN A 38 -38.59 -8.08 -20.04
C GLN A 38 -37.05 -8.13 -20.01
N GLY A 39 -36.51 -7.44 -19.00
CA GLY A 39 -35.11 -7.04 -18.92
C GLY A 39 -34.11 -8.19 -18.91
N ARG A 40 -33.22 -8.18 -19.89
CA ARG A 40 -31.88 -8.75 -19.70
C ARG A 40 -31.12 -7.78 -18.81
N GLY A 41 -30.88 -8.21 -17.57
CA GLY A 41 -30.06 -7.49 -16.60
C GLY A 41 -28.77 -7.02 -17.25
N HIS A 42 -28.56 -5.71 -17.25
CA HIS A 42 -27.32 -5.10 -17.69
C HIS A 42 -26.23 -5.60 -16.74
N ARG A 43 -25.42 -6.57 -17.17
CA ARG A 43 -24.22 -6.95 -16.42
C ARG A 43 -23.34 -5.70 -16.37
N PRO A 44 -22.99 -5.18 -15.19
CA PRO A 44 -22.17 -3.98 -15.10
C PRO A 44 -20.83 -4.26 -15.79
N ARG A 45 -20.43 -3.34 -16.69
CA ARG A 45 -19.08 -3.34 -17.27
C ARG A 45 -18.08 -3.06 -16.14
N PRO A 46 -17.03 -3.87 -15.97
CA PRO A 46 -16.08 -3.63 -14.89
C PRO A 46 -15.27 -2.36 -15.07
N TRP A 47 -14.96 -1.65 -13.97
CA TRP A 47 -14.19 -0.40 -13.94
C TRP A 47 -12.81 -0.50 -14.60
N TRP A 48 -12.16 -1.68 -14.54
CA TRP A 48 -10.84 -1.89 -15.15
C TRP A 48 -10.89 -1.99 -16.68
N THR A 49 -12.07 -2.17 -17.30
CA THR A 49 -12.15 -2.19 -18.77
C THR A 49 -11.84 -0.83 -19.39
N ASP A 50 -12.07 0.28 -18.66
CA ASP A 50 -11.68 1.63 -19.08
C ASP A 50 -10.20 1.95 -18.76
N GLU A 51 -9.58 1.21 -17.84
CA GLU A 51 -8.20 1.42 -17.37
C GLU A 51 -7.17 0.52 -18.10
N LEU A 52 -7.64 -0.58 -18.69
CA LEU A 52 -6.83 -1.51 -19.50
C LEU A 52 -6.67 -1.06 -20.95
N ASP A 53 -7.51 -0.13 -21.42
CA ASP A 53 -7.22 0.66 -22.61
C ASP A 53 -6.14 1.70 -22.24
N GLY A 54 -4.89 1.24 -22.18
CA GLY A 54 -3.73 2.13 -22.08
C GLY A 54 -3.78 3.23 -23.15
N PRO A 55 -3.02 4.33 -23.02
CA PRO A 55 -3.04 5.43 -23.97
C PRO A 55 -2.49 4.98 -25.33
N GLY A 56 -3.36 4.43 -26.16
CA GLY A 56 -3.02 3.83 -27.45
C GLY A 56 -4.21 3.69 -28.41
N SER A 57 -5.46 3.88 -27.96
CA SER A 57 -6.64 3.83 -28.83
C SER A 57 -7.40 5.16 -28.94
N VAL A 58 -7.03 6.19 -28.17
CA VAL A 58 -7.40 7.56 -28.53
C VAL A 58 -6.37 8.02 -29.56
N ALA A 59 -6.78 8.03 -30.83
CA ALA A 59 -6.01 8.66 -31.89
C ALA A 59 -5.66 10.09 -31.46
N TYR A 60 -4.41 10.31 -31.08
CA TYR A 60 -3.83 11.65 -31.05
C TYR A 60 -3.83 12.12 -32.51
N GLY A 61 -4.86 12.87 -32.89
CA GLY A 61 -4.82 13.66 -34.10
C GLY A 61 -3.62 14.58 -34.00
N GLU A 62 -2.72 14.51 -34.97
CA GLU A 62 -1.64 15.48 -35.12
C GLU A 62 -2.23 16.90 -35.07
N PRO A 63 -1.58 17.85 -34.38
CA PRO A 63 -2.01 19.24 -34.46
C PRO A 63 -1.84 19.70 -35.90
N SER A 64 -2.94 19.99 -36.59
CA SER A 64 -2.92 20.67 -37.87
C SER A 64 -2.07 21.95 -37.76
N PRO A 65 -1.15 22.21 -38.71
CA PRO A 65 -0.35 23.43 -38.68
C PRO A 65 -1.27 24.66 -38.79
N PRO A 66 -0.88 25.81 -38.19
CA PRO A 66 -1.72 26.99 -38.19
C PRO A 66 -1.91 27.52 -39.61
N LEU A 67 -3.19 27.70 -39.96
CA LEU A 67 -3.64 28.36 -41.20
C LEU A 67 -2.97 29.73 -41.32
N THR A 68 -2.10 29.88 -42.31
CA THR A 68 -1.70 31.19 -42.85
C THR A 68 -2.64 31.50 -44.01
N PRO A 69 -3.15 32.74 -44.14
CA PRO A 69 -4.09 33.07 -45.20
C PRO A 69 -3.32 33.32 -46.50
N MET A 70 -3.92 32.96 -47.63
CA MET A 70 -4.10 33.78 -48.86
C MET A 70 -4.13 32.94 -50.14
N GLY A 71 -5.22 33.13 -50.88
CA GLY A 71 -5.35 33.24 -52.34
C GLY A 71 -4.39 32.54 -53.32
N GLY A 72 -4.97 31.94 -54.36
CA GLY A 72 -4.33 31.84 -55.68
C GLY A 72 -4.40 30.45 -56.32
N THR A 73 -5.08 30.38 -57.46
CA THR A 73 -5.40 29.25 -58.36
C THR A 73 -4.19 28.53 -59.02
N PRO A 74 -4.38 27.35 -59.67
CA PRO A 74 -3.36 26.31 -59.90
C PRO A 74 -2.79 26.24 -61.34
N ALA A 75 -1.72 25.44 -61.54
CA ALA A 75 -1.42 24.75 -62.81
C ALA A 75 -0.51 23.49 -62.60
N PRO A 76 -0.59 22.46 -63.48
CA PRO A 76 -0.02 21.12 -63.27
C PRO A 76 1.14 20.76 -64.24
N THR A 77 1.98 19.76 -63.92
CA THR A 77 2.76 18.99 -64.94
C THR A 77 3.33 17.66 -64.44
N SER A 78 2.90 16.58 -65.12
CA SER A 78 3.63 15.41 -65.66
C SER A 78 4.60 14.52 -64.82
N ALA A 79 4.31 13.21 -64.89
CA ALA A 79 5.09 11.99 -64.55
C ALA A 79 6.30 11.74 -65.51
N PRO A 80 6.99 10.56 -65.61
CA PRO A 80 6.83 9.26 -64.92
C PRO A 80 8.12 8.43 -64.57
N ALA A 81 7.87 7.30 -63.89
CA ALA A 81 8.49 5.94 -63.99
C ALA A 81 10.01 5.71 -63.89
N ASP A 82 10.42 4.74 -63.05
CA ASP A 82 11.06 3.52 -63.56
C ASP A 82 10.96 2.31 -62.61
N ARG A 83 10.83 1.15 -63.24
CA ARG A 83 10.70 -0.22 -62.73
C ARG A 83 12.08 -0.84 -62.56
N GLU A 84 12.25 -1.76 -61.60
CA GLU A 84 12.75 -3.10 -61.91
C GLU A 84 12.55 -4.08 -60.75
N ALA A 85 12.17 -5.30 -61.11
CA ALA A 85 11.86 -6.42 -60.25
C ALA A 85 12.72 -7.61 -60.69
N HIS A 86 13.35 -8.35 -59.76
CA HIS A 86 13.74 -9.74 -60.00
C HIS A 86 13.80 -10.54 -58.67
N ARG A 87 12.98 -11.59 -58.60
CA ARG A 87 13.06 -12.78 -57.71
C ARG A 87 13.89 -13.89 -58.41
N PRO A 88 13.92 -15.16 -57.94
CA PRO A 88 14.47 -15.80 -56.72
C PRO A 88 15.47 -16.94 -57.10
N VAL A 89 15.88 -17.84 -56.18
CA VAL A 89 15.98 -19.33 -56.35
C VAL A 89 16.83 -20.05 -55.25
N GLN A 90 16.19 -21.08 -54.67
CA GLN A 90 16.56 -22.43 -54.14
C GLN A 90 17.90 -22.78 -53.43
N GLN A 91 17.74 -23.29 -52.19
CA GLN A 91 17.78 -24.71 -51.76
C GLN A 91 18.97 -25.63 -52.12
N GLY A 92 19.61 -26.19 -51.08
CA GLY A 92 20.50 -27.35 -51.13
C GLY A 92 20.55 -28.09 -49.79
N ARG A 93 20.47 -29.41 -49.83
CA ARG A 93 20.14 -30.39 -48.77
C ARG A 93 21.31 -31.38 -48.58
N ARG A 94 21.47 -31.96 -47.38
CA ARG A 94 22.07 -33.28 -47.02
C ARG A 94 22.10 -33.35 -45.47
N ASP A 95 21.41 -34.22 -44.73
CA ASP A 95 21.23 -35.70 -44.67
C ASP A 95 22.13 -36.37 -43.61
N GLU A 96 21.56 -37.42 -43.01
CA GLU A 96 22.05 -38.39 -41.99
C GLU A 96 21.77 -38.03 -40.52
N ALA A 97 21.23 -38.85 -39.60
CA ALA A 97 20.41 -40.08 -39.52
C ALA A 97 20.84 -40.84 -38.24
N SER A 98 19.84 -41.42 -37.55
CA SER A 98 19.90 -42.67 -36.77
C SER A 98 20.32 -42.68 -35.28
N GLN A 99 19.29 -43.01 -34.48
CA GLN A 99 19.17 -44.22 -33.65
C GLN A 99 19.08 -44.08 -32.12
N ALA A 100 18.21 -44.95 -31.60
CA ALA A 100 17.63 -44.96 -30.28
C ALA A 100 18.08 -46.21 -29.50
N SER A 101 17.87 -46.13 -28.18
CA SER A 101 17.24 -47.16 -27.32
C SER A 101 18.09 -48.06 -26.40
N ARG A 102 17.48 -48.26 -25.20
CA ARG A 102 17.56 -49.37 -24.20
C ARG A 102 18.65 -49.27 -23.12
N GLN A 103 18.34 -49.15 -21.82
CA GLN A 103 17.59 -49.99 -20.83
C GLN A 103 18.40 -51.16 -20.21
N GLY A 104 18.36 -51.23 -18.87
CA GLY A 104 18.68 -52.37 -17.99
C GLY A 104 20.00 -52.19 -17.21
N GLY A 105 20.12 -52.40 -15.89
CA GLY A 105 19.23 -52.88 -14.83
C GLY A 105 20.04 -53.18 -13.54
N SER A 106 19.31 -53.55 -12.48
CA SER A 106 19.69 -54.29 -11.24
C SER A 106 20.46 -53.65 -10.07
N GLU A 107 19.71 -53.51 -8.97
CA GLU A 107 20.05 -53.67 -7.53
C GLU A 107 20.68 -55.06 -7.20
N PRO A 108 21.32 -55.34 -6.02
CA PRO A 108 20.67 -55.27 -4.69
C PRO A 108 21.57 -54.97 -3.44
N ALA A 109 20.91 -55.03 -2.27
CA ALA A 109 21.30 -54.72 -0.89
C ALA A 109 22.33 -55.61 -0.17
N ASN A 110 22.96 -55.10 0.90
CA ASN A 110 23.04 -55.76 2.23
C ASN A 110 23.66 -54.87 3.34
N GLU A 111 23.08 -54.96 4.54
CA GLU A 111 23.54 -54.55 5.89
C GLU A 111 24.67 -55.50 6.44
N PRO A 112 25.22 -55.44 7.69
CA PRO A 112 24.76 -54.77 8.93
C PRO A 112 25.80 -54.16 9.93
N ALA A 113 25.26 -53.43 10.93
CA ALA A 113 25.54 -53.40 12.39
C ALA A 113 26.86 -52.88 13.02
N ALA A 114 26.75 -51.93 13.98
CA ALA A 114 26.74 -52.16 15.45
C ALA A 114 27.43 -51.07 16.34
N GLY A 115 26.76 -50.69 17.44
CA GLY A 115 27.32 -50.18 18.73
C GLY A 115 27.24 -48.65 18.95
N ARG A 116 26.24 -48.04 19.63
CA ARG A 116 25.97 -47.93 21.10
C ARG A 116 27.24 -47.59 21.92
N SER A 117 27.33 -46.63 22.85
CA SER A 117 26.38 -45.80 23.65
C SER A 117 27.21 -44.79 24.50
N GLY A 118 26.64 -43.65 24.93
CA GLY A 118 27.26 -42.65 25.86
C GLY A 118 27.33 -43.12 27.34
N PRO A 119 27.25 -42.26 28.39
CA PRO A 119 27.35 -40.79 28.51
C PRO A 119 28.17 -40.27 29.77
N ALA A 120 28.26 -38.93 29.90
CA ALA A 120 28.25 -38.05 31.11
C ALA A 120 29.23 -38.18 32.33
N GLU A 121 29.78 -36.99 32.68
CA GLU A 121 29.92 -36.38 34.03
C GLU A 121 31.20 -36.57 34.92
N PRO A 122 31.42 -35.79 36.02
CA PRO A 122 32.56 -34.87 36.18
C PRO A 122 33.47 -35.18 37.40
N THR A 123 34.58 -34.44 37.59
CA THR A 123 35.33 -34.45 38.88
C THR A 123 36.00 -33.12 39.21
N ALA A 124 36.10 -32.87 40.52
CA ALA A 124 36.64 -31.68 41.16
C ALA A 124 37.82 -32.02 42.10
N ARG A 125 38.52 -30.95 42.54
CA ARG A 125 39.34 -30.75 43.75
C ARG A 125 40.83 -31.14 43.79
N SER A 126 41.65 -30.12 44.06
CA SER A 126 42.61 -29.92 45.20
C SER A 126 43.71 -28.94 44.72
N GLY A 127 44.36 -28.05 45.47
CA GLY A 127 44.41 -27.65 46.88
C GLY A 127 45.67 -26.76 47.09
N GLN A 128 45.80 -26.11 48.26
CA GLN A 128 46.86 -25.20 48.78
C GLN A 128 46.72 -23.70 48.41
N ALA A 129 46.47 -22.73 49.30
CA ALA A 129 46.72 -22.46 50.73
C ALA A 129 48.13 -21.92 51.09
N GLY A 130 48.17 -20.68 51.61
CA GLY A 130 49.16 -20.21 52.59
C GLY A 130 49.83 -18.86 52.30
N ARG A 131 49.36 -17.76 52.90
CA ARG A 131 49.85 -17.22 54.21
C ARG A 131 49.39 -15.78 54.45
N ALA A 132 48.97 -15.55 55.69
CA ALA A 132 48.74 -14.27 56.33
C ALA A 132 49.90 -13.92 57.29
N GLY A 133 50.03 -12.65 57.64
CA GLY A 133 50.87 -12.10 58.73
C GLY A 133 51.03 -10.58 58.52
N GLN A 134 50.21 -9.73 59.16
CA GLN A 134 50.27 -9.20 60.53
C GLN A 134 51.06 -7.87 60.65
N ALA A 135 50.26 -6.81 60.87
CA ALA A 135 50.29 -5.69 61.83
C ALA A 135 51.58 -4.95 62.28
N GLU A 136 51.30 -3.71 62.73
CA GLU A 136 52.08 -2.72 63.52
C GLU A 136 53.08 -1.82 62.75
N SER A 137 53.28 -0.54 63.06
CA SER A 137 52.55 0.51 63.80
C SER A 137 53.26 1.87 63.51
N ALA A 138 52.52 2.97 63.68
CA ALA A 138 52.93 4.36 63.98
C ALA A 138 54.09 5.07 63.22
N GLY A 139 53.77 6.25 62.67
CA GLY A 139 54.77 7.26 62.28
C GLY A 139 54.14 8.50 61.65
N ALA A 140 53.94 9.55 62.44
CA ALA A 140 53.48 10.86 61.97
C ALA A 140 54.54 11.55 61.08
N ALA A 141 54.13 12.09 59.94
CA ALA A 141 54.82 13.20 59.28
C ALA A 141 53.87 13.91 58.30
N SER A 142 53.77 15.22 58.49
CA SER A 142 53.11 16.17 57.61
C SER A 142 53.65 16.10 56.18
N GLY A 143 52.77 15.92 55.21
CA GLY A 143 53.09 16.00 53.79
C GLY A 143 51.89 16.56 53.04
N THR A 144 52.00 17.82 52.67
CA THR A 144 51.08 18.66 51.91
C THR A 144 50.46 17.90 50.73
N GLN A 145 49.14 17.71 50.73
CA GLN A 145 48.42 17.27 49.53
C GLN A 145 48.48 18.38 48.47
N PRO A 146 48.79 18.08 47.20
CA PRO A 146 48.58 19.05 46.13
C PRO A 146 47.08 19.18 45.88
N GLU A 147 46.58 20.41 45.89
CA GLU A 147 45.22 20.74 45.44
C GLU A 147 44.93 20.09 44.07
N PRO A 148 43.74 19.51 43.86
CA PRO A 148 43.30 19.17 42.52
C PRO A 148 43.09 20.47 41.76
N ARG A 149 43.99 20.78 40.82
CA ARG A 149 43.80 21.84 39.82
C ARG A 149 42.41 21.70 39.24
N ALA A 150 41.59 22.73 39.43
CA ALA A 150 40.32 22.90 38.75
C ALA A 150 40.55 22.80 37.24
N THR A 151 40.28 21.63 36.67
CA THR A 151 40.16 21.47 35.23
C THR A 151 39.00 22.35 34.81
N SER A 152 39.32 23.47 34.15
CA SER A 152 38.32 24.26 33.43
C SER A 152 37.50 23.29 32.59
N PRO A 153 36.15 23.37 32.60
CA PRO A 153 35.34 22.50 31.77
C PRO A 153 35.81 22.71 30.34
N ALA A 154 36.35 21.66 29.74
CA ALA A 154 36.70 21.65 28.33
C ALA A 154 35.44 22.09 27.58
N ARG A 155 35.49 23.28 26.97
CA ARG A 155 34.47 23.73 26.04
C ARG A 155 34.43 22.67 24.96
N GLU A 156 33.44 21.79 25.01
CA GLU A 156 33.17 20.88 23.91
C GLU A 156 33.13 21.71 22.63
N PRO A 157 33.79 21.27 21.54
CA PRO A 157 33.69 21.97 20.29
C PRO A 157 32.21 21.95 19.91
N ARG A 158 31.55 23.11 20.00
CA ARG A 158 30.22 23.34 19.43
C ARG A 158 30.39 23.16 17.94
N GLY A 159 30.29 21.91 17.47
CA GLY A 159 30.18 21.59 16.07
C GLY A 159 29.06 22.44 15.52
N SER A 160 29.40 23.40 14.67
CA SER A 160 28.45 24.21 13.95
C SER A 160 27.67 23.26 13.03
N SER A 161 26.60 22.67 13.56
CA SER A 161 25.67 21.95 12.71
C SER A 161 25.08 23.01 11.78
N TRP A 162 25.13 22.77 10.48
CA TRP A 162 24.51 23.61 9.45
C TRP A 162 22.98 23.77 9.67
N LEU A 163 22.41 23.01 10.61
CA LEU A 163 21.05 23.09 11.13
C LEU A 163 20.90 24.07 12.32
N GLY A 164 21.92 24.89 12.60
CA GLY A 164 21.92 25.87 13.70
C GLY A 164 20.77 26.88 13.64
N TRP A 165 20.24 27.16 12.44
CA TRP A 165 19.10 28.05 12.20
C TRP A 165 17.74 27.44 12.61
N LEU A 166 17.66 26.11 12.78
CA LEU A 166 16.42 25.47 13.23
C LEU A 166 16.26 25.63 14.74
N PRO A 167 15.04 25.94 15.22
CA PRO A 167 14.68 25.84 16.63
C PRO A 167 15.13 24.50 17.20
N GLU A 168 15.66 24.48 18.42
CA GLU A 168 16.24 23.29 19.05
C GLU A 168 15.26 22.11 19.10
N ARG A 169 13.96 22.41 19.19
CA ARG A 169 12.85 21.44 19.16
C ARG A 169 12.63 20.75 17.81
N LEU A 170 13.12 21.35 16.72
CA LEU A 170 13.03 20.86 15.34
C LEU A 170 14.32 20.18 14.87
N ARG A 171 15.40 20.27 15.64
CA ARG A 171 16.66 19.61 15.28
C ARG A 171 16.49 18.10 15.36
N PRO A 172 16.92 17.33 14.34
CA PRO A 172 16.87 15.88 14.38
C PRO A 172 17.82 15.36 15.46
N ALA A 173 17.29 14.53 16.36
CA ALA A 173 18.09 13.79 17.32
C ALA A 173 18.90 12.70 16.57
N PRO A 174 19.99 12.16 17.17
CA PRO A 174 20.74 11.06 16.57
C PRO A 174 19.90 9.82 16.24
N GLY A 175 18.80 9.59 16.97
CA GLY A 175 17.80 8.56 16.65
C GLY A 175 17.06 8.85 15.34
N ASP A 176 16.67 10.11 15.11
CA ASP A 176 15.96 10.52 13.90
C ASP A 176 16.86 10.40 12.67
N LEU A 177 18.14 10.76 12.78
CA LEU A 177 19.10 10.62 11.69
C LEU A 177 19.28 9.16 11.25
N ARG A 178 19.27 8.22 12.19
CA ARG A 178 19.31 6.77 11.87
C ARG A 178 18.05 6.32 11.14
N VAL A 179 16.88 6.79 11.58
CA VAL A 179 15.60 6.49 10.91
C VAL A 179 15.58 7.09 9.51
N LEU A 180 16.09 8.30 9.32
CA LEU A 180 16.21 8.94 8.01
C LEU A 180 17.23 8.24 7.09
N ALA A 181 18.33 7.72 7.65
CA ALA A 181 19.30 6.93 6.89
C ALA A 181 18.67 5.63 6.39
N TRP A 182 17.93 4.91 7.25
CA TRP A 182 17.15 3.75 6.83
C TRP A 182 16.07 4.13 5.83
N TRP A 183 15.43 5.28 6.02
CA TRP A 183 14.47 5.81 5.05
C TRP A 183 15.11 5.98 3.67
N ALA A 184 16.24 6.67 3.57
CA ALA A 184 16.95 6.84 2.32
C ALA A 184 17.39 5.49 1.72
N LEU A 185 17.88 4.56 2.55
CA LEU A 185 18.38 3.26 2.08
C LEU A 185 17.29 2.41 1.42
N THR A 186 16.08 2.31 2.00
CA THR A 186 15.04 1.52 1.32
C THR A 186 14.57 2.19 0.02
N ARG A 187 14.80 3.49 -0.16
CA ARG A 187 14.41 4.26 -1.36
C ARG A 187 15.41 3.98 -2.46
N VAL A 188 16.69 3.87 -2.13
CA VAL A 188 17.70 3.28 -3.03
C VAL A 188 17.28 1.87 -3.47
N GLY A 189 16.81 1.04 -2.54
CA GLY A 189 16.28 -0.29 -2.87
C GLY A 189 15.12 -0.25 -3.89
N ILE A 190 14.14 0.63 -3.70
CA ILE A 190 13.03 0.81 -4.65
C ILE A 190 13.53 1.32 -6.00
N LEU A 191 14.48 2.27 -6.02
CA LEU A 191 15.06 2.78 -7.26
C LEU A 191 15.77 1.67 -8.05
N LEU A 192 16.46 0.75 -7.38
CA LEU A 192 17.04 -0.43 -8.03
C LEU A 192 15.97 -1.32 -8.64
N VAL A 193 14.85 -1.55 -7.94
CA VAL A 193 13.71 -2.30 -8.50
C VAL A 193 13.08 -1.54 -9.68
N ALA A 194 12.99 -0.20 -9.62
CA ALA A 194 12.45 0.61 -10.72
C ALA A 194 13.36 0.59 -11.96
N MET A 195 14.67 0.51 -11.76
CA MET A 195 15.65 0.40 -12.83
C MET A 195 15.69 -1.00 -13.47
N THR A 196 15.49 -2.07 -12.68
CA THR A 196 15.70 -3.45 -13.14
C THR A 196 14.40 -4.20 -13.41
N GLY A 197 13.35 -3.94 -12.66
CA GLY A 197 12.05 -4.63 -12.73
C GLY A 197 11.42 -4.59 -14.12
N PRO A 198 11.29 -3.43 -14.77
CA PRO A 198 10.78 -3.35 -16.14
C PRO A 198 11.58 -4.22 -17.13
N TRP A 199 12.90 -4.25 -17.01
CA TRP A 199 13.76 -5.07 -17.88
C TRP A 199 13.64 -6.58 -17.61
N LEU A 200 13.39 -6.96 -16.37
CA LEU A 200 13.28 -8.37 -15.97
C LEU A 200 11.88 -8.96 -16.16
N PHE A 201 10.84 -8.11 -16.09
CA PHE A 201 9.45 -8.56 -16.00
C PHE A 201 8.50 -7.92 -17.02
N HIS A 202 9.02 -7.20 -18.02
CA HIS A 202 8.20 -6.79 -19.16
C HIS A 202 7.70 -8.03 -19.91
N GLY A 203 6.47 -7.94 -20.44
CA GLY A 203 5.95 -8.96 -21.34
C GLY A 203 6.56 -8.83 -22.74
N THR A 204 5.81 -9.18 -23.77
CA THR A 204 6.21 -9.02 -25.18
C THR A 204 6.18 -7.57 -25.67
N GLY A 205 5.77 -6.62 -24.82
CA GLY A 205 5.68 -5.20 -25.12
C GLY A 205 7.00 -4.44 -24.95
N LYS A 206 6.98 -3.15 -25.33
CA LYS A 206 8.09 -2.23 -25.12
C LYS A 206 8.37 -2.07 -23.63
N ILE A 207 9.65 -2.01 -23.27
CA ILE A 207 10.08 -1.72 -21.89
C ILE A 207 9.69 -0.27 -21.58
N PRO A 208 8.91 -0.02 -20.51
CA PRO A 208 8.52 1.34 -20.15
C PRO A 208 9.76 2.16 -19.75
N GLY A 209 9.71 3.47 -19.99
CA GLY A 209 10.73 4.39 -19.51
C GLY A 209 10.75 4.43 -17.98
N PHE A 210 11.89 4.82 -17.39
CA PHE A 210 12.06 4.86 -15.94
C PHE A 210 10.93 5.61 -15.22
N TRP A 211 10.54 6.78 -15.73
CA TRP A 211 9.45 7.58 -15.13
C TRP A 211 8.07 7.01 -15.39
N ASP A 212 7.86 6.25 -16.49
CA ASP A 212 6.57 5.66 -16.80
C ASP A 212 6.22 4.50 -15.85
N SER A 213 7.23 3.81 -15.31
CA SER A 213 7.05 2.84 -14.23
C SER A 213 6.43 3.43 -12.95
N TRP A 214 6.51 4.75 -12.76
CA TRP A 214 5.89 5.44 -11.63
C TRP A 214 4.49 6.01 -11.94
N LYS A 215 4.08 6.01 -13.22
CA LYS A 215 2.78 6.53 -13.67
C LYS A 215 1.75 5.40 -13.72
N GLN A 216 1.30 4.97 -12.55
CA GLN A 216 0.41 3.81 -12.42
C GLN A 216 -0.89 4.23 -11.73
N TRP A 217 -2.02 3.66 -12.17
CA TRP A 217 -3.35 3.77 -11.54
C TRP A 217 -3.69 5.18 -11.04
N ASP A 218 -3.87 5.37 -9.72
CA ASP A 218 -4.22 6.64 -9.07
C ASP A 218 -3.38 7.84 -9.51
N PHE A 219 -2.13 7.62 -9.94
CA PHE A 219 -1.26 8.68 -10.46
C PHE A 219 -1.97 9.48 -11.56
N TRP A 220 -2.62 8.80 -12.50
CA TRP A 220 -3.25 9.46 -13.65
C TRP A 220 -4.39 10.38 -13.23
N HIS A 221 -5.13 10.02 -12.18
CA HIS A 221 -6.17 10.89 -11.61
C HIS A 221 -5.55 12.11 -10.93
N PHE A 222 -4.49 11.93 -10.14
CA PHE A 222 -3.79 13.06 -9.50
C PHE A 222 -3.14 14.00 -10.52
N ASP A 223 -2.51 13.45 -11.55
CA ASP A 223 -1.92 14.18 -12.66
C ASP A 223 -2.97 14.97 -13.45
N ARG A 224 -4.10 14.33 -13.79
CA ARG A 224 -5.22 14.97 -14.47
C ARG A 224 -5.75 16.16 -13.68
N ILE A 225 -5.99 16.00 -12.38
CA ILE A 225 -6.49 17.08 -11.52
C ILE A 225 -5.44 18.20 -11.40
N ALA A 226 -4.15 17.85 -11.23
CA ALA A 226 -3.08 18.83 -11.11
C ALA A 226 -2.91 19.68 -12.37
N THR A 227 -3.03 19.05 -13.55
CA THR A 227 -2.79 19.68 -14.85
C THR A 227 -4.01 20.42 -15.39
N PHE A 228 -5.20 19.81 -15.30
CA PHE A 228 -6.40 20.32 -15.96
C PHE A 228 -7.53 20.71 -14.99
N GLY A 229 -7.46 20.29 -13.73
CA GLY A 229 -8.55 20.45 -12.75
C GLY A 229 -9.64 19.39 -12.88
N TYR A 230 -10.67 19.48 -12.02
CA TYR A 230 -11.71 18.46 -11.88
C TYR A 230 -12.69 18.37 -13.06
N PHE A 231 -12.96 19.49 -13.75
CA PHE A 231 -14.05 19.58 -14.73
C PHE A 231 -13.58 19.85 -16.16
N ALA A 232 -12.32 19.52 -16.46
CA ALA A 232 -11.81 19.65 -17.83
C ALA A 232 -12.40 18.57 -18.76
N PRO A 233 -12.83 18.92 -19.98
CA PRO A 233 -13.47 18.00 -20.90
C PRO A 233 -12.53 16.88 -21.37
N GLY A 234 -13.09 15.76 -21.81
CA GLY A 234 -12.34 14.64 -22.38
C GLY A 234 -11.75 13.67 -21.34
N TRP A 235 -12.38 13.55 -20.17
CA TRP A 235 -12.06 12.52 -19.18
C TRP A 235 -13.35 11.97 -18.56
N SER A 236 -13.62 10.67 -18.72
CA SER A 236 -14.86 10.02 -18.30
C SER A 236 -14.83 9.51 -16.86
N THR A 237 -13.64 9.23 -16.30
CA THR A 237 -13.53 8.73 -14.92
C THR A 237 -13.98 9.79 -13.91
N PRO A 238 -14.81 9.45 -12.91
CA PRO A 238 -15.30 10.40 -11.92
C PRO A 238 -14.19 10.72 -10.89
N ILE A 239 -13.31 11.66 -11.23
CA ILE A 239 -12.13 12.05 -10.46
C ILE A 239 -12.45 12.89 -9.20
N GLU A 240 -13.71 13.25 -8.97
CA GLU A 240 -14.16 13.98 -7.78
C GLU A 240 -14.01 13.17 -6.49
N ALA A 241 -13.80 11.84 -6.59
CA ALA A 241 -13.48 10.98 -5.46
C ALA A 241 -12.09 11.28 -4.85
N PHE A 242 -11.18 11.93 -5.60
CA PHE A 242 -9.84 12.27 -5.14
C PHE A 242 -9.83 13.65 -4.50
N PHE A 243 -9.38 13.74 -3.25
CA PHE A 243 -9.34 14.98 -2.49
C PHE A 243 -8.21 15.93 -2.98
N PRO A 244 -8.39 17.25 -2.86
CA PRO A 244 -7.61 18.24 -3.61
C PRO A 244 -6.17 18.44 -3.12
N GLY A 245 -5.85 18.10 -1.87
CA GLY A 245 -4.60 18.48 -1.21
C GLY A 245 -3.35 17.98 -1.92
N PHE A 246 -3.32 16.72 -2.37
CA PHE A 246 -2.16 16.18 -3.08
C PHE A 246 -2.05 16.72 -4.53
N PRO A 247 -3.12 16.70 -5.36
CA PRO A 247 -3.11 17.37 -6.66
C PRO A 247 -2.67 18.84 -6.62
N MET A 248 -3.08 19.59 -5.60
CA MET A 248 -2.66 20.99 -5.43
C MET A 248 -1.16 21.10 -5.19
N VAL A 249 -0.56 20.22 -4.38
CA VAL A 249 0.90 20.18 -4.19
C VAL A 249 1.61 19.86 -5.51
N LEU A 250 1.10 18.90 -6.28
CA LEU A 250 1.65 18.58 -7.61
C LEU A 250 1.54 19.78 -8.57
N ARG A 251 0.39 20.47 -8.57
CA ARG A 251 0.16 21.66 -9.38
C ARG A 251 1.15 22.78 -9.05
N LEU A 252 1.44 23.01 -7.76
CA LEU A 252 2.46 24.00 -7.36
C LEU A 252 3.85 23.66 -7.92
N GLY A 253 4.22 22.37 -7.93
CA GLY A 253 5.45 21.91 -8.59
C GLY A 253 5.43 22.12 -10.11
N ALA A 254 4.30 21.80 -10.74
CA ALA A 254 4.12 21.97 -12.18
C ALA A 254 4.23 23.45 -12.61
N LEU A 255 3.75 24.40 -11.79
CA LEU A 255 3.86 25.84 -12.04
C LEU A 255 5.33 26.33 -12.12
N VAL A 256 6.27 25.62 -11.52
CA VAL A 256 7.72 25.91 -11.60
C VAL A 256 8.47 24.95 -12.53
N GLY A 257 7.74 24.21 -13.38
CA GLY A 257 8.31 23.35 -14.42
C GLY A 257 8.71 21.94 -13.95
N ILE A 258 8.31 21.52 -12.74
CA ILE A 258 8.56 20.14 -12.27
C ILE A 258 7.46 19.22 -12.81
N PRO A 259 7.80 18.15 -13.57
CA PRO A 259 6.81 17.18 -14.01
C PRO A 259 6.10 16.55 -12.82
N THR A 260 4.78 16.38 -12.89
CA THR A 260 3.92 15.87 -11.80
C THR A 260 4.41 14.53 -11.24
N VAL A 261 4.89 13.61 -12.08
CA VAL A 261 5.49 12.32 -11.64
C VAL A 261 6.73 12.53 -10.78
N VAL A 262 7.62 13.44 -11.17
CA VAL A 262 8.84 13.77 -10.41
C VAL A 262 8.45 14.47 -9.10
N GLY A 263 7.55 15.44 -9.19
CA GLY A 263 7.01 16.16 -8.03
C GLY A 263 6.38 15.19 -7.02
N GLY A 264 5.57 14.24 -7.48
CA GLY A 264 4.92 13.24 -6.64
C GLY A 264 5.91 12.32 -5.95
N VAL A 265 6.92 11.80 -6.66
CA VAL A 265 7.98 10.97 -6.06
C VAL A 265 8.79 11.75 -5.02
N VAL A 266 9.14 13.02 -5.31
CA VAL A 266 9.86 13.89 -4.37
C VAL A 266 9.02 14.21 -3.14
N VAL A 267 7.73 14.54 -3.32
CA VAL A 267 6.79 14.77 -2.21
C VAL A 267 6.68 13.51 -1.35
N SER A 268 6.51 12.34 -1.96
CA SER A 268 6.45 11.07 -1.23
C SER A 268 7.75 10.77 -0.47
N PHE A 269 8.91 11.06 -1.07
CA PHE A 269 10.21 10.91 -0.41
C PHE A 269 10.33 11.79 0.84
N VAL A 270 10.02 13.09 0.72
CA VAL A 270 10.15 14.04 1.83
C VAL A 270 9.11 13.77 2.91
N ALA A 271 7.84 13.63 2.51
CA ALA A 271 6.74 13.40 3.43
C ALA A 271 6.89 12.07 4.17
N GLY A 272 7.27 11.01 3.47
CA GLY A 272 7.50 9.71 4.09
C GLY A 272 8.67 9.72 5.08
N GLY A 273 9.71 10.53 4.85
CA GLY A 273 10.78 10.77 5.83
C GLY A 273 10.27 11.47 7.10
N VAL A 274 9.37 12.45 6.95
CA VAL A 274 8.70 13.11 8.10
C VAL A 274 7.82 12.10 8.85
N ALA A 275 7.02 11.31 8.14
CA ALA A 275 6.17 10.28 8.72
C ALA A 275 6.98 9.21 9.48
N ALA A 276 8.11 8.78 8.92
CA ALA A 276 9.02 7.82 9.54
C ALA A 276 9.55 8.31 10.90
N VAL A 277 10.06 9.53 10.94
CA VAL A 277 10.57 10.16 12.17
C VAL A 277 9.44 10.35 13.17
N ALA A 278 8.27 10.80 12.72
CA ALA A 278 7.10 10.96 13.58
C ALA A 278 6.63 9.63 14.19
N LEU A 279 6.62 8.55 13.39
CA LEU A 279 6.27 7.20 13.82
C LEU A 279 7.27 6.69 14.87
N ALA A 280 8.58 6.86 14.60
CA ALA A 280 9.61 6.46 15.54
C ALA A 280 9.49 7.18 16.88
N ARG A 281 9.33 8.50 16.85
CA ARG A 281 9.14 9.33 18.05
C ARG A 281 7.86 8.99 18.80
N LEU A 282 6.78 8.65 18.09
CA LEU A 282 5.52 8.23 18.69
C LEU A 282 5.66 6.88 19.40
N ALA A 283 6.27 5.89 18.73
CA ALA A 283 6.55 4.58 19.32
C ALA A 283 7.47 4.67 20.55
N ASP A 284 8.57 5.42 20.48
CA ASP A 284 9.48 5.60 21.62
C ASP A 284 8.79 6.31 22.80
N ARG A 285 7.87 7.24 22.52
CA ARG A 285 7.08 7.91 23.56
C ARG A 285 6.13 6.95 24.27
N GLU A 286 5.52 6.02 23.54
CA GLU A 286 4.48 5.12 24.09
C GLU A 286 5.06 3.87 24.75
N TRP A 287 6.18 3.35 24.23
CA TRP A 287 6.73 2.05 24.64
C TRP A 287 8.19 2.11 25.10
N GLY A 288 8.76 3.30 25.18
CA GLY A 288 10.13 3.53 25.64
C GLY A 288 11.19 3.39 24.54
N PRO A 289 12.46 3.69 24.88
CA PRO A 289 13.55 3.79 23.91
C PRO A 289 13.76 2.50 23.10
N GLY A 290 13.84 2.63 21.78
CA GLY A 290 14.15 1.53 20.87
C GLY A 290 12.94 0.92 20.19
N ALA A 291 11.72 1.17 20.67
CA ALA A 291 10.49 0.78 19.97
C ALA A 291 10.36 1.53 18.64
N GLY A 292 10.78 2.80 18.61
CA GLY A 292 10.70 3.69 17.46
C GLY A 292 11.47 3.22 16.25
N ARG A 293 12.72 2.78 16.45
CA ARG A 293 13.54 2.26 15.34
C ARG A 293 12.90 1.03 14.70
N TYR A 294 12.36 0.11 15.50
CA TYR A 294 11.76 -1.12 14.97
C TYR A 294 10.42 -0.83 14.30
N ALA A 295 9.57 0.02 14.91
CA ALA A 295 8.31 0.43 14.31
C ALA A 295 8.53 1.07 12.92
N ALA A 296 9.47 2.00 12.82
CA ALA A 296 9.80 2.67 11.57
C ALA A 296 10.42 1.69 10.54
N ALA A 297 11.35 0.84 10.94
CA ALA A 297 11.98 -0.12 10.04
C ALA A 297 10.98 -1.16 9.50
N MET A 298 10.12 -1.70 10.36
CA MET A 298 9.07 -2.65 9.95
C MET A 298 8.08 -1.97 9.01
N TRP A 299 7.64 -0.75 9.32
CA TRP A 299 6.74 0.02 8.45
C TRP A 299 7.33 0.29 7.06
N MET A 300 8.61 0.65 6.95
CA MET A 300 9.27 0.90 5.66
C MET A 300 9.54 -0.36 4.84
N LEU A 301 9.55 -1.54 5.48
CA LEU A 301 9.75 -2.84 4.85
C LEU A 301 8.45 -3.63 4.71
N ALA A 302 7.32 -3.02 5.04
CA ALA A 302 6.01 -3.63 4.86
C ALA A 302 5.81 -4.02 3.39
N PRO A 303 5.14 -5.16 3.10
CA PRO A 303 4.89 -5.56 1.72
C PRO A 303 4.36 -4.41 0.83
N PRO A 304 3.32 -3.63 1.24
CA PRO A 304 2.80 -2.53 0.43
C PRO A 304 3.64 -1.24 0.50
N ALA A 305 4.83 -1.21 1.13
CA ALA A 305 5.57 0.03 1.38
C ALA A 305 6.04 0.78 0.10
N ILE A 306 5.89 0.18 -1.09
CA ILE A 306 6.06 0.88 -2.36
C ILE A 306 5.15 2.12 -2.46
N PHE A 307 3.95 2.09 -1.85
CA PHE A 307 3.04 3.23 -1.83
C PHE A 307 3.53 4.41 -0.97
N LEU A 308 4.59 4.23 -0.19
CA LEU A 308 5.29 5.33 0.49
C LEU A 308 6.28 6.05 -0.43
N ALA A 309 6.59 5.48 -1.60
CA ALA A 309 7.46 6.07 -2.62
C ALA A 309 6.69 6.46 -3.88
N ALA A 310 5.61 5.75 -4.22
CA ALA A 310 4.73 6.08 -5.33
C ALA A 310 4.24 7.54 -5.25
N PRO A 311 3.99 8.22 -6.38
CA PRO A 311 3.44 9.58 -6.42
C PRO A 311 1.95 9.61 -6.04
N TYR A 312 1.63 9.09 -4.86
CA TYR A 312 0.30 8.93 -4.28
C TYR A 312 0.16 9.72 -2.98
N THR A 313 -1.04 9.69 -2.39
CA THR A 313 -1.40 10.48 -1.21
C THR A 313 -0.91 9.90 0.13
N GLU A 314 -0.54 8.63 0.22
CA GLU A 314 -0.18 7.92 1.47
C GLU A 314 0.89 8.64 2.29
N ALA A 315 2.03 8.94 1.67
CA ALA A 315 3.19 9.50 2.35
C ALA A 315 2.86 10.89 2.88
N LEU A 316 2.24 11.74 2.07
CA LEU A 316 1.80 13.08 2.47
C LEU A 316 0.75 13.03 3.58
N PHE A 317 -0.23 12.13 3.45
CA PHE A 317 -1.24 11.93 4.47
C PHE A 317 -0.61 11.52 5.81
N LEU A 318 0.31 10.56 5.82
CA LEU A 318 0.95 10.08 7.05
C LEU A 318 1.91 11.10 7.67
N ALA A 319 2.55 11.93 6.85
CA ALA A 319 3.37 13.06 7.30
C ALA A 319 2.56 14.14 8.04
N LEU A 320 1.24 14.16 7.85
CA LEU A 320 0.32 15.04 8.56
C LEU A 320 -0.35 14.30 9.72
N ALA A 321 -0.84 13.08 9.48
CA ALA A 321 -1.61 12.29 10.42
C ALA A 321 -0.81 11.84 11.66
N ILE A 322 0.41 11.32 11.47
CA ILE A 322 1.22 10.83 12.59
C ILE A 322 1.69 11.99 13.48
N PRO A 323 2.20 13.12 12.92
CA PRO A 323 2.44 14.32 13.71
C PRO A 323 1.19 14.91 14.38
N ALA A 324 0.01 14.83 13.76
CA ALA A 324 -1.24 15.24 14.40
C ALA A 324 -1.51 14.40 15.66
N TRP A 325 -1.39 13.07 15.54
CA TRP A 325 -1.54 12.15 16.65
C TRP A 325 -0.50 12.38 17.75
N LEU A 326 0.77 12.53 17.37
CA LEU A 326 1.86 12.84 18.31
C LEU A 326 1.64 14.16 19.04
N SER A 327 1.08 15.17 18.36
CA SER A 327 0.70 16.46 18.95
C SER A 327 -0.45 16.31 19.95
N ALA A 328 -1.47 15.51 19.63
CA ALA A 328 -2.55 15.18 20.55
C ALA A 328 -2.01 14.44 21.80
N ARG A 329 -1.11 13.46 21.62
CA ARG A 329 -0.41 12.75 22.73
C ARG A 329 0.43 13.67 23.61
N ARG A 330 0.87 14.83 23.08
CA ARG A 330 1.58 15.88 23.84
C ARG A 330 0.62 16.90 24.47
N GLY A 331 -0.65 16.91 24.07
CA GLY A 331 -1.64 17.89 24.52
C GLY A 331 -1.72 19.17 23.70
N THR A 332 -0.97 19.26 22.60
CA THR A 332 -0.97 20.44 21.72
C THR A 332 -2.06 20.28 20.66
N TRP A 333 -3.32 20.44 21.10
CA TRP A 333 -4.51 20.17 20.28
C TRP A 333 -4.68 21.11 19.09
N TRP A 334 -4.23 22.37 19.18
CA TRP A 334 -4.26 23.29 18.03
C TRP A 334 -3.43 22.74 16.86
N LEU A 335 -2.23 22.24 17.14
CA LEU A 335 -1.35 21.66 16.13
C LEU A 335 -1.92 20.34 15.60
N ALA A 336 -2.51 19.53 16.48
CA ALA A 336 -3.24 18.32 16.06
C ALA A 336 -4.38 18.66 15.09
N GLY A 337 -5.16 19.71 15.38
CA GLY A 337 -6.24 20.20 14.53
C GLY A 337 -5.76 20.71 13.17
N VAL A 338 -4.70 21.54 13.14
CA VAL A 338 -4.13 22.06 11.89
C VAL A 338 -3.59 20.94 11.01
N LEU A 339 -2.84 20.01 11.59
CA LEU A 339 -2.27 18.87 10.86
C LEU A 339 -3.37 17.91 10.38
N ALA A 340 -4.39 17.65 11.20
CA ALA A 340 -5.54 16.85 10.81
C ALA A 340 -6.36 17.53 9.69
N ALA A 341 -6.46 18.86 9.68
CA ALA A 341 -7.08 19.59 8.57
C ALA A 341 -6.30 19.40 7.27
N GLY A 342 -4.96 19.51 7.33
CA GLY A 342 -4.11 19.15 6.21
C GLY A 342 -4.35 17.71 5.75
N ALA A 343 -4.38 16.74 6.66
CA ALA A 343 -4.62 15.34 6.34
C ALA A 343 -6.00 15.11 5.67
N CYS A 344 -7.05 15.77 6.15
CA CYS A 344 -8.39 15.75 5.56
C CYS A 344 -8.42 16.33 4.14
N SER A 345 -7.60 17.34 3.85
CA SER A 345 -7.50 17.88 2.49
C SER A 345 -6.85 16.89 1.51
N VAL A 346 -6.05 15.94 2.01
CA VAL A 346 -5.27 15.00 1.19
C VAL A 346 -6.06 13.71 0.94
N ARG A 347 -6.83 13.21 1.92
CA ARG A 347 -7.63 11.98 1.80
C ARG A 347 -8.88 12.03 2.68
N VAL A 348 -9.93 11.34 2.23
CA VAL A 348 -11.15 11.05 3.03
C VAL A 348 -10.83 10.33 4.34
N SER A 349 -9.77 9.51 4.39
CA SER A 349 -9.28 8.87 5.61
C SER A 349 -8.94 9.86 6.73
N GLY A 350 -8.72 11.15 6.42
CA GLY A 350 -8.57 12.20 7.41
C GLY A 350 -9.80 12.37 8.29
N ILE A 351 -11.01 12.13 7.77
CA ILE A 351 -12.24 12.17 8.57
C ILE A 351 -12.19 11.10 9.67
N PHE A 352 -11.73 9.89 9.36
CA PHE A 352 -11.55 8.82 10.36
C PHE A 352 -10.50 9.18 11.41
N LEU A 353 -9.45 9.91 11.01
CA LEU A 353 -8.43 10.41 11.95
C LEU A 353 -9.05 11.41 12.93
N VAL A 354 -9.91 12.31 12.45
CA VAL A 354 -10.59 13.31 13.31
C VAL A 354 -11.49 12.62 14.33
N VAL A 355 -12.25 11.60 13.91
CA VAL A 355 -13.08 10.79 14.82
C VAL A 355 -12.22 10.11 15.88
N ALA A 356 -11.10 9.50 15.47
CA ALA A 356 -10.16 8.87 16.39
C ALA A 356 -9.52 9.87 17.38
N LEU A 357 -9.15 11.07 16.91
CA LEU A 357 -8.63 12.16 17.74
C LEU A 357 -9.68 12.68 18.73
N ALA A 358 -10.96 12.74 18.33
CA ALA A 358 -12.05 13.11 19.21
C ALA A 358 -12.25 12.05 20.32
N VAL A 359 -12.24 10.76 19.97
CA VAL A 359 -12.28 9.67 20.96
C VAL A 359 -11.08 9.74 21.90
N GLU A 360 -9.88 9.98 21.37
CA GLU A 360 -8.68 10.19 22.16
C GLU A 360 -8.82 11.39 23.12
N PHE A 361 -9.35 12.53 22.65
CA PHE A 361 -9.60 13.70 23.49
C PHE A 361 -10.55 13.35 24.65
N LEU A 362 -11.65 12.67 24.35
CA LEU A 362 -12.68 12.31 25.31
C LEU A 362 -12.22 11.28 26.35
N THR A 363 -11.24 10.44 26.00
CA THR A 363 -10.73 9.36 26.85
C THR A 363 -9.42 9.70 27.58
N SER A 364 -8.66 10.70 27.13
CA SER A 364 -7.35 11.09 27.70
C SER A 364 -7.40 11.81 29.07
N GLY A 365 -8.56 11.92 29.73
CA GLY A 365 -8.74 12.67 30.98
C GLY A 365 -8.59 14.20 30.85
N ARG A 366 -8.21 14.70 29.66
CA ARG A 366 -8.03 16.12 29.33
C ARG A 366 -9.33 16.85 28.99
N ARG A 367 -10.49 16.18 29.14
CA ARG A 367 -11.83 16.77 28.93
C ARG A 367 -12.04 18.07 29.71
N LYS A 368 -11.36 18.25 30.85
CA LYS A 368 -11.38 19.49 31.65
C LYS A 368 -10.85 20.72 30.88
N GLN A 369 -10.07 20.52 29.81
CA GLN A 369 -9.59 21.57 28.90
C GLN A 369 -10.45 21.61 27.62
N TRP A 370 -11.78 21.69 27.77
CA TRP A 370 -12.75 21.54 26.68
C TRP A 370 -12.50 22.51 25.50
N LEU A 371 -12.03 23.74 25.78
CA LEU A 371 -11.67 24.73 24.76
C LEU A 371 -10.58 24.23 23.81
N SER A 372 -9.64 23.42 24.30
CA SER A 372 -8.60 22.80 23.46
C SER A 372 -9.19 21.80 22.46
N GLY A 373 -10.35 21.20 22.77
CA GLY A 373 -11.07 20.31 21.88
C GLY A 373 -11.69 21.01 20.67
N LEU A 374 -11.94 22.32 20.73
CA LEU A 374 -12.51 23.09 19.61
C LEU A 374 -11.61 23.08 18.37
N TRP A 375 -10.30 22.92 18.54
CA TRP A 375 -9.36 22.77 17.43
C TRP A 375 -9.61 21.53 16.58
N LEU A 376 -10.32 20.52 17.09
CA LEU A 376 -10.74 19.34 16.33
C LEU A 376 -11.91 19.62 15.38
N ALA A 377 -12.49 20.83 15.42
CA ALA A 377 -13.44 21.30 14.40
C ALA A 377 -12.74 21.86 13.15
N LEU A 378 -11.47 22.30 13.27
CA LEU A 378 -10.71 22.88 12.16
C LEU A 378 -10.64 21.96 10.92
N PRO A 379 -10.50 20.63 11.05
CA PRO A 379 -10.53 19.72 9.91
C PRO A 379 -11.83 19.73 9.09
N ALA A 380 -12.93 20.27 9.63
CA ALA A 380 -14.16 20.47 8.86
C ALA A 380 -13.99 21.52 7.75
N VAL A 381 -13.09 22.50 7.92
CA VAL A 381 -12.88 23.58 6.94
C VAL A 381 -12.48 23.07 5.55
N PRO A 382 -11.41 22.27 5.37
CA PRO A 382 -11.05 21.76 4.05
C PRO A 382 -12.08 20.77 3.49
N VAL A 383 -12.74 19.98 4.34
CA VAL A 383 -13.76 19.01 3.92
C VAL A 383 -14.99 19.73 3.38
N LEU A 384 -15.56 20.65 4.18
CA LEU A 384 -16.73 21.44 3.78
C LEU A 384 -16.40 22.39 2.63
N GLY A 385 -15.19 22.94 2.58
CA GLY A 385 -14.72 23.75 1.46
C GLY A 385 -14.70 22.96 0.14
N TYR A 386 -14.21 21.72 0.16
CA TYR A 386 -14.23 20.86 -1.01
C TYR A 386 -15.67 20.44 -1.38
N MET A 387 -16.51 20.06 -0.41
CA MET A 387 -17.91 19.72 -0.68
C MET A 387 -18.70 20.93 -1.23
N ALA A 388 -18.43 22.14 -0.75
CA ALA A 388 -19.03 23.37 -1.28
C ALA A 388 -18.56 23.67 -2.71
N PHE A 389 -17.28 23.45 -3.00
CA PHE A 389 -16.74 23.51 -4.36
C PHE A 389 -17.47 22.52 -5.28
N LEU A 390 -17.67 21.27 -4.85
CA LEU A 390 -18.43 20.30 -5.64
C LEU A 390 -19.89 20.72 -5.82
N GLN A 391 -20.57 21.15 -4.76
CA GLN A 391 -21.93 21.67 -4.85
C GLN A 391 -22.06 22.80 -5.87
N ALA A 392 -21.12 23.74 -5.89
CA ALA A 392 -21.15 24.89 -6.80
C ALA A 392 -20.97 24.49 -8.27
N ASN A 393 -20.27 23.38 -8.56
CA ASN A 393 -19.97 22.95 -9.93
C ASN A 393 -20.87 21.82 -10.44
N THR A 394 -21.39 20.98 -9.55
CA THR A 394 -22.18 19.79 -9.93
C THR A 394 -23.57 19.76 -9.32
N GLY A 395 -23.90 20.69 -8.41
CA GLY A 395 -25.17 20.70 -7.69
C GLY A 395 -25.30 19.62 -6.60
N ASP A 396 -24.20 18.95 -6.23
CA ASP A 396 -24.22 17.81 -5.30
C ASP A 396 -23.07 17.85 -4.27
N TRP A 397 -23.42 18.07 -2.99
CA TRP A 397 -22.50 18.06 -1.84
C TRP A 397 -21.75 16.74 -1.65
N LEU A 398 -22.36 15.61 -2.05
CA LEU A 398 -21.81 14.27 -1.91
C LEU A 398 -21.24 13.72 -3.23
N ARG A 399 -20.96 14.59 -4.19
CA ARG A 399 -20.42 14.21 -5.50
C ARG A 399 -19.16 13.34 -5.38
N TRP A 400 -18.30 13.57 -4.38
CA TRP A 400 -17.11 12.75 -4.12
C TRP A 400 -17.46 11.29 -3.77
N TYR A 401 -18.54 11.06 -3.01
CA TYR A 401 -19.00 9.73 -2.62
C TYR A 401 -19.70 9.03 -3.79
N HIS A 402 -20.55 9.76 -4.52
CA HIS A 402 -21.18 9.24 -5.73
C HIS A 402 -20.15 8.88 -6.80
N ALA A 403 -19.11 9.71 -6.98
CA ALA A 403 -17.96 9.41 -7.84
C ALA A 403 -17.26 8.11 -7.40
N GLN A 404 -17.06 7.93 -6.09
CA GLN A 404 -16.41 6.73 -5.56
C GLN A 404 -17.23 5.45 -5.80
N SER A 405 -18.55 5.54 -5.63
CA SER A 405 -19.49 4.47 -5.90
C SER A 405 -19.54 4.12 -7.39
N GLN A 406 -19.57 5.13 -8.27
CA GLN A 406 -19.62 4.97 -9.72
C GLN A 406 -18.32 4.39 -10.30
N GLY A 407 -17.16 4.92 -9.89
CA GLY A 407 -15.87 4.54 -10.47
C GLY A 407 -15.27 3.26 -9.88
N TRP A 408 -15.53 2.97 -8.61
CA TRP A 408 -14.84 1.89 -7.89
C TRP A 408 -15.78 0.96 -7.10
N TYR A 409 -17.09 1.03 -7.35
CA TYR A 409 -18.10 0.20 -6.67
C TYR A 409 -18.05 0.31 -5.13
N ARG A 410 -17.58 1.45 -4.61
CA ARG A 410 -17.53 1.73 -3.17
C ARG A 410 -18.84 2.33 -2.70
N GLY A 411 -19.88 1.50 -2.74
CA GLY A 411 -21.17 1.75 -2.10
C GLY A 411 -21.35 0.88 -0.86
N PHE A 412 -22.30 1.25 0.01
CA PHE A 412 -22.65 0.44 1.16
C PHE A 412 -23.09 -0.97 0.71
N THR A 413 -22.35 -1.98 1.18
CA THR A 413 -22.63 -3.40 0.99
C THR A 413 -22.61 -4.08 2.35
N PRO A 414 -23.53 -5.01 2.66
CA PRO A 414 -23.48 -5.74 3.91
C PRO A 414 -22.14 -6.50 4.07
N PRO A 415 -21.58 -6.60 5.28
CA PRO A 415 -20.22 -7.10 5.45
C PRO A 415 -20.03 -8.58 5.10
N TRP A 416 -21.08 -9.39 5.18
CA TRP A 416 -21.03 -10.79 4.71
C TRP A 416 -20.96 -10.87 3.19
N ASP A 417 -21.71 -10.02 2.47
CA ASP A 417 -21.66 -9.97 1.00
C ASP A 417 -20.30 -9.46 0.53
N ALA A 418 -19.76 -8.42 1.17
CA ALA A 418 -18.41 -7.93 0.92
C ALA A 418 -17.35 -9.04 1.08
N TYR A 419 -17.45 -9.82 2.15
CA TYR A 419 -16.59 -10.97 2.40
C TYR A 419 -16.74 -12.04 1.30
N PHE A 420 -17.96 -12.45 0.95
CA PHE A 420 -18.17 -13.49 -0.06
C PHE A 420 -17.74 -13.03 -1.47
N ASN A 421 -18.01 -11.78 -1.83
CA ASN A 421 -17.54 -11.20 -3.08
C ASN A 421 -16.01 -11.23 -3.17
N THR A 422 -15.33 -10.86 -2.09
CA THR A 422 -13.86 -10.86 -2.01
C THR A 422 -13.30 -12.28 -2.01
N TRP A 423 -13.95 -13.20 -1.28
CA TRP A 423 -13.57 -14.61 -1.22
C TRP A 423 -13.68 -15.27 -2.59
N ASN A 424 -14.79 -15.08 -3.28
CA ASN A 424 -15.01 -15.59 -4.64
C ASN A 424 -13.98 -15.04 -5.63
N ALA A 425 -13.60 -13.76 -5.48
CA ALA A 425 -12.56 -13.15 -6.28
C ALA A 425 -11.16 -13.74 -5.98
N ALA A 426 -10.88 -14.08 -4.72
CA ALA A 426 -9.60 -14.67 -4.29
C ALA A 426 -9.40 -16.12 -4.78
N ILE A 427 -10.48 -16.86 -5.02
CA ILE A 427 -10.46 -18.26 -5.51
C ILE A 427 -10.75 -18.39 -7.01
N GLY A 428 -10.85 -17.27 -7.73
CA GLY A 428 -11.06 -17.28 -9.18
C GLY A 428 -12.50 -17.62 -9.62
N HIS A 429 -13.47 -17.57 -8.70
CA HIS A 429 -14.89 -17.77 -9.02
C HIS A 429 -15.57 -16.49 -9.53
N THR A 430 -14.92 -15.34 -9.43
CA THR A 430 -15.39 -14.10 -10.05
C THR A 430 -14.92 -14.05 -11.50
N ALA A 431 -15.87 -14.01 -12.44
CA ALA A 431 -15.56 -13.79 -13.85
C ALA A 431 -15.13 -12.33 -14.06
N PHE A 432 -13.86 -12.11 -14.38
CA PHE A 432 -13.31 -10.79 -14.68
C PHE A 432 -13.49 -10.38 -16.16
N GLY A 433 -14.48 -10.96 -16.86
CA GLY A 433 -14.61 -10.86 -18.32
C GLY A 433 -13.58 -11.70 -19.06
N ASP A 434 -13.43 -11.45 -20.37
CA ASP A 434 -12.45 -12.11 -21.24
C ASP A 434 -11.05 -11.49 -21.04
N VAL A 435 -10.46 -11.73 -19.87
CA VAL A 435 -9.10 -11.28 -19.53
C VAL A 435 -8.10 -12.43 -19.63
N SER A 436 -6.83 -12.09 -19.88
CA SER A 436 -5.76 -13.10 -19.86
C SER A 436 -5.64 -13.81 -18.51
N ASP A 437 -5.21 -15.08 -18.52
CA ASP A 437 -4.96 -15.85 -17.29
C ASP A 437 -3.95 -15.16 -16.36
N ALA A 438 -2.95 -14.49 -16.93
CA ALA A 438 -1.96 -13.73 -16.17
C ALA A 438 -2.58 -12.55 -15.40
N LEU A 439 -3.51 -11.82 -16.03
CA LEU A 439 -4.21 -10.70 -15.40
C LEU A 439 -5.17 -11.20 -14.32
N ARG A 440 -5.90 -12.28 -14.60
CA ARG A 440 -6.77 -12.94 -13.61
C ARG A 440 -5.98 -13.38 -12.38
N ALA A 441 -4.87 -14.07 -12.57
CA ALA A 441 -4.00 -14.50 -11.46
C ALA A 441 -3.47 -13.32 -10.64
N ASN A 442 -3.17 -12.18 -11.29
CA ASN A 442 -2.74 -10.97 -10.60
C ASN A 442 -3.83 -10.40 -9.67
N PHE A 443 -5.08 -10.34 -10.12
CA PHE A 443 -6.20 -9.94 -9.27
C PHE A 443 -6.46 -10.93 -8.14
N GLU A 444 -6.51 -12.24 -8.44
CA GLU A 444 -6.75 -13.30 -7.45
C GLU A 444 -5.73 -13.24 -6.29
N TRP A 445 -4.44 -13.09 -6.60
CA TRP A 445 -3.38 -12.92 -5.59
C TRP A 445 -3.66 -11.70 -4.70
N MET A 446 -4.06 -10.57 -5.29
CA MET A 446 -4.32 -9.37 -4.51
C MET A 446 -5.53 -9.55 -3.61
N PHE A 447 -6.63 -10.14 -4.09
CA PHE A 447 -7.79 -10.43 -3.24
C PHE A 447 -7.46 -11.36 -2.06
N ARG A 448 -6.49 -12.28 -2.21
CA ARG A 448 -5.97 -13.04 -1.06
C ARG A 448 -5.24 -12.15 -0.06
N ALA A 449 -4.45 -11.19 -0.55
CA ALA A 449 -3.80 -10.20 0.30
C ALA A 449 -4.82 -9.28 1.00
N GLU A 450 -5.91 -8.90 0.33
CA GLU A 450 -7.03 -8.13 0.90
C GLU A 450 -7.65 -8.86 2.10
N LEU A 451 -7.91 -10.16 1.98
CA LEU A 451 -8.44 -10.99 3.08
C LEU A 451 -7.48 -11.04 4.28
N VAL A 452 -6.18 -11.23 4.02
CA VAL A 452 -5.15 -11.24 5.08
C VAL A 452 -5.03 -9.88 5.77
N ALA A 453 -5.04 -8.79 5.00
CA ALA A 453 -4.97 -7.44 5.54
C ALA A 453 -6.22 -7.07 6.35
N MET A 454 -7.41 -7.52 5.91
CA MET A 454 -8.65 -7.33 6.64
C MET A 454 -8.62 -8.08 7.99
N LEU A 455 -8.19 -9.34 7.99
CA LEU A 455 -8.02 -10.11 9.23
C LEU A 455 -7.03 -9.43 10.17
N LEU A 456 -5.89 -8.94 9.65
CA LEU A 456 -4.92 -8.20 10.43
C LEU A 456 -5.54 -6.95 11.06
N GLY A 457 -6.33 -6.18 10.31
CA GLY A 457 -7.02 -4.99 10.82
C GLY A 457 -8.02 -5.32 11.93
N LEU A 458 -8.78 -6.40 11.77
CA LEU A 458 -9.70 -6.88 12.80
C LEU A 458 -8.96 -7.29 14.08
N VAL A 459 -7.88 -8.09 13.95
CA VAL A 459 -7.05 -8.51 15.09
C VAL A 459 -6.46 -7.30 15.80
N VAL A 460 -5.88 -6.34 15.07
CA VAL A 460 -5.34 -5.09 15.65
C VAL A 460 -6.44 -4.33 16.38
N THR A 461 -7.62 -4.19 15.79
CA THR A 461 -8.75 -3.49 16.42
C THR A 461 -9.17 -4.15 17.73
N VAL A 462 -9.34 -5.48 17.75
CA VAL A 462 -9.69 -6.25 18.96
C VAL A 462 -8.61 -6.13 20.03
N VAL A 463 -7.33 -6.25 19.65
CA VAL A 463 -6.20 -6.07 20.58
C VAL A 463 -6.21 -4.66 21.17
N LEU A 464 -6.45 -3.61 20.37
CA LEU A 464 -6.47 -2.24 20.89
C LEU A 464 -7.68 -1.99 21.81
N LEU A 465 -8.85 -2.56 21.51
CA LEU A 465 -10.04 -2.49 22.36
C LEU A 465 -9.82 -3.20 23.69
N THR A 466 -9.27 -4.42 23.67
CA THR A 466 -8.94 -5.18 24.88
C THR A 466 -7.89 -4.48 25.75
N LEU A 467 -6.93 -3.79 25.12
CA LEU A 467 -5.95 -2.93 25.80
C LEU A 467 -6.52 -1.56 26.20
N ARG A 468 -7.82 -1.29 25.95
CA ARG A 468 -8.50 -0.02 26.23
C ARG A 468 -7.84 1.21 25.59
N ARG A 469 -7.17 1.03 24.45
CA ARG A 469 -6.56 2.10 23.65
C ARG A 469 -7.59 2.70 22.69
N TRP A 470 -8.65 3.26 23.25
CA TRP A 470 -9.87 3.64 22.52
C TRP A 470 -9.62 4.48 21.27
N GLY A 471 -8.81 5.54 21.35
CA GLY A 471 -8.53 6.38 20.17
C GLY A 471 -7.87 5.61 19.02
N GLU A 472 -6.93 4.71 19.33
CA GLU A 472 -6.24 3.91 18.32
C GLU A 472 -7.12 2.79 17.78
N ALA A 473 -7.92 2.17 18.65
CA ALA A 473 -8.94 1.22 18.27
C ALA A 473 -9.95 1.86 17.30
N THR A 474 -10.36 3.10 17.55
CA THR A 474 -11.21 3.87 16.63
C THR A 474 -10.51 4.15 15.31
N TRP A 475 -9.23 4.53 15.34
CA TRP A 475 -8.45 4.81 14.12
C TRP A 475 -8.39 3.62 13.16
N VAL A 476 -8.11 2.42 13.69
CA VAL A 476 -8.04 1.20 12.88
C VAL A 476 -9.45 0.67 12.59
N GLY A 477 -10.30 0.59 13.62
CA GLY A 477 -11.61 -0.03 13.55
C GLY A 477 -12.60 0.66 12.62
N VAL A 478 -12.60 1.99 12.56
CA VAL A 478 -13.49 2.72 11.62
C VAL A 478 -13.06 2.47 10.16
N GLN A 479 -11.76 2.38 9.90
CA GLN A 479 -11.26 2.03 8.56
C GLN A 479 -11.62 0.58 8.20
N VAL A 480 -11.41 -0.36 9.12
CA VAL A 480 -11.81 -1.77 8.95
C VAL A 480 -13.31 -1.87 8.68
N ALA A 481 -14.15 -1.15 9.42
CA ALA A 481 -15.59 -1.11 9.19
C ALA A 481 -15.93 -0.55 7.81
N ALA A 482 -15.31 0.56 7.39
CA ALA A 482 -15.53 1.17 6.08
C ALA A 482 -15.15 0.22 4.93
N PHE A 483 -14.03 -0.50 5.05
CA PHE A 483 -13.64 -1.51 4.06
C PHE A 483 -14.56 -2.74 4.10
N ALA A 484 -15.03 -3.14 5.28
CA ALA A 484 -15.92 -4.28 5.45
C ALA A 484 -17.29 -4.02 4.84
N THR A 485 -17.70 -2.75 4.70
CA THR A 485 -18.99 -2.37 4.12
C THR A 485 -18.90 -1.86 2.68
N SER A 486 -17.84 -2.23 1.95
CA SER A 486 -17.64 -1.94 0.52
C SER A 486 -17.85 -3.22 -0.30
N TYR A 487 -18.25 -3.11 -1.57
CA TYR A 487 -18.61 -4.27 -2.41
C TYR A 487 -17.54 -5.38 -2.42
N TRP A 488 -16.27 -4.99 -2.50
CA TRP A 488 -15.10 -5.82 -2.20
C TRP A 488 -14.27 -5.18 -1.08
N PHE A 489 -13.47 -6.00 -0.40
CA PHE A 489 -12.29 -5.50 0.28
C PHE A 489 -11.31 -5.04 -0.80
N PHE A 490 -11.02 -3.74 -0.81
CA PHE A 490 -10.29 -3.11 -1.89
C PHE A 490 -9.30 -2.08 -1.33
N SER A 491 -8.02 -2.25 -1.64
CA SER A 491 -6.91 -1.43 -1.15
C SER A 491 -6.65 -1.55 0.37
N VAL A 492 -7.06 -2.65 1.01
CA VAL A 492 -6.84 -2.90 2.44
C VAL A 492 -5.35 -3.14 2.75
N PRO A 493 -4.55 -3.89 1.95
CA PRO A 493 -3.11 -4.03 2.16
C PRO A 493 -2.43 -2.68 2.24
N ARG A 494 -2.70 -1.79 1.28
CA ARG A 494 -2.18 -0.41 1.25
C ARG A 494 -2.58 0.37 2.50
N SER A 495 -3.80 0.18 2.99
CA SER A 495 -4.31 0.81 4.20
C SER A 495 -3.61 0.36 5.49
N THR A 496 -2.97 -0.82 5.51
CA THR A 496 -2.17 -1.26 6.67
C THR A 496 -1.03 -0.29 7.00
N LEU A 497 -0.49 0.43 6.00
CA LEU A 497 0.53 1.46 6.20
C LEU A 497 0.03 2.62 7.07
N LEU A 498 -1.28 2.89 7.03
CA LEU A 498 -1.91 3.99 7.76
C LEU A 498 -2.17 3.61 9.23
N TRP A 499 -2.24 2.32 9.55
CA TRP A 499 -2.48 1.81 10.89
C TRP A 499 -1.23 1.92 11.78
N PHE A 500 -0.73 3.13 12.02
CA PHE A 500 0.43 3.38 12.89
C PHE A 500 0.41 2.62 14.24
N PRO A 501 -0.74 2.34 14.91
CA PRO A 501 -0.74 1.52 16.13
C PRO A 501 -0.25 0.07 15.91
N LEU A 502 -0.49 -0.52 14.72
CA LEU A 502 0.06 -1.83 14.33
C LEU A 502 1.58 -1.79 14.36
N TRP A 503 2.18 -0.80 13.68
CA TRP A 503 3.62 -0.67 13.55
C TRP A 503 4.30 -0.36 14.89
N ILE A 504 3.66 0.49 15.71
CA ILE A 504 4.11 0.77 17.08
C ILE A 504 4.09 -0.52 17.93
N GLY A 505 3.00 -1.29 17.88
CA GLY A 505 2.86 -2.54 18.62
C GLY A 505 3.92 -3.59 18.22
N LEU A 506 4.15 -3.75 16.91
CA LEU A 506 5.22 -4.60 16.37
C LEU A 506 6.61 -4.14 16.81
N GLY A 507 6.87 -2.82 16.79
CA GLY A 507 8.12 -2.26 17.28
C GLY A 507 8.35 -2.53 18.76
N ALA A 508 7.32 -2.36 19.60
CA ALA A 508 7.37 -2.67 21.02
C ALA A 508 7.59 -4.17 21.28
N LEU A 509 6.97 -5.04 20.48
CA LEU A 509 7.16 -6.48 20.56
C LEU A 509 8.60 -6.88 20.16
N ALA A 510 9.15 -6.26 19.11
CA ALA A 510 10.52 -6.51 18.65
C ALA A 510 11.59 -6.09 19.68
N VAL A 511 11.33 -5.05 20.48
CA VAL A 511 12.20 -4.71 21.63
C VAL A 511 12.21 -5.84 22.66
N ARG A 512 11.04 -6.38 23.01
CA ARG A 512 10.92 -7.46 24.00
C ARG A 512 11.40 -8.81 23.47
N ARG A 513 11.22 -9.06 22.17
CA ARG A 513 11.45 -10.33 21.49
C ARG A 513 12.19 -10.07 20.18
N PRO A 514 13.54 -9.99 20.20
CA PRO A 514 14.33 -9.65 19.02
C PRO A 514 14.14 -10.59 17.82
N TRP A 515 13.71 -11.84 18.04
CA TRP A 515 13.38 -12.79 16.99
C TRP A 515 12.20 -12.32 16.11
N VAL A 516 11.27 -11.53 16.65
CA VAL A 516 10.11 -11.00 15.90
C VAL A 516 10.56 -10.10 14.76
N TRP A 517 11.53 -9.22 15.02
CA TRP A 517 12.14 -8.40 13.97
C TRP A 517 12.80 -9.26 12.89
N ARG A 518 13.53 -10.31 13.28
CA ARG A 518 14.22 -11.20 12.33
C ARG A 518 13.23 -11.96 11.45
N ALA A 519 12.23 -12.60 12.07
CA ALA A 519 11.18 -13.33 11.38
C ALA A 519 10.39 -12.41 10.43
N TYR A 520 10.05 -11.21 10.90
CA TYR A 520 9.41 -10.20 10.08
C TYR A 520 10.28 -9.81 8.89
N ALA A 521 11.55 -9.46 9.09
CA ALA A 521 12.43 -9.03 8.01
C ALA A 521 12.63 -10.13 6.95
N ILE A 522 12.76 -11.39 7.36
CA ILE A 522 12.91 -12.54 6.45
C ILE A 522 11.69 -12.68 5.53
N LEU A 523 10.47 -12.42 6.02
CA LEU A 523 9.24 -12.56 5.25
C LEU A 523 8.87 -11.27 4.49
N ALA A 524 8.98 -10.12 5.15
CA ALA A 524 8.51 -8.84 4.65
C ALA A 524 9.41 -8.30 3.54
N VAL A 525 10.73 -8.50 3.60
CA VAL A 525 11.66 -7.99 2.57
C VAL A 525 11.40 -8.62 1.20
N PRO A 526 11.28 -9.96 1.05
CA PRO A 526 10.91 -10.56 -0.23
C PRO A 526 9.54 -10.12 -0.72
N LEU A 527 8.54 -10.09 0.17
CA LEU A 527 7.18 -9.67 -0.17
C LEU A 527 7.13 -8.20 -0.61
N PHE A 528 7.89 -7.33 0.03
CA PHE A 528 8.07 -5.94 -0.37
C PHE A 528 8.68 -5.83 -1.77
N GLY A 529 9.71 -6.65 -2.07
CA GLY A 529 10.28 -6.72 -3.41
C GLY A 529 9.25 -7.14 -4.47
N ILE A 530 8.41 -8.13 -4.17
CA ILE A 530 7.32 -8.59 -5.05
C ILE A 530 6.30 -7.47 -5.28
N TRP A 531 5.87 -6.78 -4.23
CA TRP A 531 4.92 -5.66 -4.35
C TRP A 531 5.51 -4.49 -5.15
N ALA A 532 6.76 -4.14 -4.88
CA ALA A 532 7.45 -3.08 -5.61
C ALA A 532 7.58 -3.43 -7.10
N ALA A 533 7.98 -4.67 -7.42
CA ALA A 533 8.06 -5.14 -8.80
C ALA A 533 6.69 -5.17 -9.49
N ALA A 534 5.65 -5.61 -8.78
CA ALA A 534 4.28 -5.61 -9.31
C ALA A 534 3.85 -4.18 -9.71
N TYR A 535 3.97 -3.21 -8.78
CA TYR A 535 3.64 -1.82 -9.06
C TYR A 535 4.43 -1.24 -10.24
N LEU A 536 5.77 -1.34 -10.19
CA LEU A 536 6.67 -0.71 -11.15
C LEU A 536 6.61 -1.33 -12.56
N THR A 537 5.95 -2.48 -12.70
CA THR A 537 5.73 -3.19 -13.97
C THR A 537 4.26 -3.14 -14.43
N GLY A 538 3.43 -2.30 -13.79
CA GLY A 538 2.04 -2.08 -14.15
C GLY A 538 1.07 -3.19 -13.74
N ARG A 539 1.49 -4.11 -12.87
CA ARG A 539 0.61 -5.12 -12.29
C ARG A 539 -0.14 -4.54 -11.09
N TRP A 540 -1.37 -4.98 -10.90
CA TRP A 540 -2.18 -4.58 -9.75
C TRP A 540 -1.48 -4.96 -8.45
N SER A 541 -1.31 -3.97 -7.57
CA SER A 541 -0.57 -4.09 -6.30
C SER A 541 -1.33 -3.53 -5.08
N GLY A 542 -2.61 -3.15 -5.27
CA GLY A 542 -3.52 -2.71 -4.22
C GLY A 542 -3.91 -1.23 -4.27
#